data_AF-A0A6G0VNJ4-F1
#
_entry.id   AF-A0A6G0VNJ4-F1
#
_cell.length_a   1.000
_cell.length_b   1.000
_cell.length_c   1.000
_cell.angle_alpha   90.00
_cell.angle_beta   90.00
_cell.angle_gamma   90.00
#
_symmetry.space_group_name_H-M   'P 1'
#
loop_
_entity.id
_entity.type
_entity.pdbx_description
1 polymer ?
#
loop_
_entity_poly.entity_id
_entity_poly.type
_entity_poly.pdbx_seq_one_letter_code
_entity_poly.pdbx_strand_id
1 'polypeptide(L)'
;VHNFSTCSTHKPGTENERLCTVCSLLEADSVSHENKAQEKWNRKNKRQLKNNSYLTPNPHLKYLTLSNSNSKKTMPILKNGSRFEELKGCKTKAFPGRVIFNNTCAFDSLASLIMVSYCDSKQYSEMLDISEKSDFLSFICKILNYGISSESYSCRADLIINNLNVEIKQMEYGTTLVVCASTIGHVIDALMEKYPSAIEISNCSICEQIKKRNVMHFTFQINVDDNLSKLQKFLDERLIDNYLICGHNDCRGLKKVTTSVSEMHVFIDVLLWEGEDAVSSLRSSEAATIFKIKLCDIPQLIKVKSKVYALRGVLAFKRPKSSLRNSVGHYTAYIKRGSRNWELYDDLKKMPVLVKEQIAVPVEFLFYSI
;
A
#
# COMPACT_ATOMS: atom_id res chain seq x y z
N VAL A 1 -11.49 -58.14 -38.02
CA VAL A 1 -10.71 -57.92 -39.26
C VAL A 1 -11.46 -58.62 -40.39
N HIS A 2 -12.09 -57.87 -41.30
CA HIS A 2 -12.90 -58.41 -42.40
C HIS A 2 -12.07 -58.48 -43.69
N ASN A 3 -12.41 -59.41 -44.58
CA ASN A 3 -11.67 -59.67 -45.81
C ASN A 3 -12.02 -58.60 -46.89
N PHE A 4 -11.01 -57.88 -47.37
CA PHE A 4 -11.11 -56.65 -48.19
C PHE A 4 -11.91 -56.77 -49.51
N SER A 5 -12.15 -57.99 -49.99
CA SER A 5 -12.84 -58.24 -51.27
C SER A 5 -14.36 -58.05 -51.23
N THR A 6 -14.96 -57.94 -50.05
CA THR A 6 -16.43 -57.87 -49.90
C THR A 6 -16.98 -56.49 -49.56
N CYS A 7 -16.11 -55.51 -49.28
CA CYS A 7 -16.51 -54.19 -48.78
C CYS A 7 -15.84 -53.02 -49.50
N SER A 8 -15.38 -53.19 -50.75
CA SER A 8 -14.74 -52.10 -51.49
C SER A 8 -15.19 -51.96 -52.94
N THR A 9 -15.29 -50.72 -53.43
CA THR A 9 -15.63 -50.36 -54.82
C THR A 9 -14.56 -49.45 -55.41
N HIS A 10 -14.39 -49.48 -56.74
CA HIS A 10 -13.43 -48.59 -57.41
C HIS A 10 -13.91 -47.15 -57.42
N LYS A 11 -12.98 -46.22 -57.18
CA LYS A 11 -13.24 -44.79 -57.25
C LYS A 11 -13.35 -44.34 -58.72
N PRO A 12 -14.40 -43.60 -59.13
CA PRO A 12 -14.55 -43.17 -60.51
C PRO A 12 -13.37 -42.28 -60.94
N GLY A 13 -12.68 -42.66 -62.02
CA GLY A 13 -11.56 -41.90 -62.60
C GLY A 13 -10.14 -42.37 -62.22
N THR A 14 -10.01 -43.43 -61.41
CA THR A 14 -8.69 -43.99 -61.01
C THR A 14 -8.74 -45.52 -60.96
N GLU A 15 -7.89 -46.20 -61.74
CA GLU A 15 -7.93 -47.67 -61.86
C GLU A 15 -7.41 -48.41 -60.61
N ASN A 16 -6.57 -47.78 -59.78
CA ASN A 16 -5.88 -48.44 -58.67
C ASN A 16 -6.38 -48.05 -57.26
N GLU A 17 -7.35 -47.14 -57.13
CA GLU A 17 -7.91 -46.76 -55.83
C GLU A 17 -9.24 -47.46 -55.55
N ARG A 18 -9.32 -48.16 -54.41
CA ARG A 18 -10.54 -48.82 -53.92
C ARG A 18 -11.02 -48.15 -52.63
N LEU A 19 -12.30 -47.78 -52.60
CA LEU A 19 -12.98 -47.18 -51.46
C LEU A 19 -13.65 -48.27 -50.64
N CYS A 20 -13.40 -48.32 -49.33
CA CYS A 20 -14.10 -49.22 -48.42
C CYS A 20 -15.50 -48.68 -48.08
N THR A 21 -16.55 -49.33 -48.56
CA THR A 21 -17.95 -48.90 -48.40
C THR A 21 -18.40 -48.88 -46.93
N VAL A 22 -17.80 -49.71 -46.08
CA VAL A 22 -18.10 -49.74 -44.63
C VAL A 22 -17.44 -48.58 -43.88
N CYS A 23 -16.21 -48.20 -44.25
CA CYS A 23 -15.52 -47.08 -43.61
C CYS A 23 -16.07 -45.72 -44.07
N SER A 24 -16.49 -45.60 -45.33
CA SER A 24 -17.11 -44.36 -45.85
C SER A 24 -18.45 -44.04 -45.19
N LEU A 25 -19.16 -45.04 -44.66
CA LEU A 25 -20.39 -44.83 -43.88
C LEU A 25 -20.12 -44.40 -42.43
N LEU A 26 -18.92 -44.65 -41.90
CA LEU A 26 -18.53 -44.24 -40.54
C LEU A 26 -17.91 -42.83 -40.49
N GLU A 27 -17.39 -42.33 -41.60
CA GLU A 27 -16.84 -40.97 -41.70
C GLU A 27 -17.90 -39.88 -41.96
N ALA A 28 -19.12 -40.27 -42.33
CA ALA A 28 -20.19 -39.31 -42.64
C ALA A 28 -20.83 -38.63 -41.42
N ASP A 29 -20.67 -39.17 -40.20
CA ASP A 29 -21.39 -38.68 -39.01
C ASP A 29 -20.54 -38.05 -37.90
N SER A 30 -19.21 -37.89 -38.08
CA SER A 30 -18.35 -37.30 -37.03
C SER A 30 -17.72 -35.94 -37.35
N VAL A 31 -17.86 -35.41 -38.58
CA VAL A 31 -17.26 -34.10 -38.96
C VAL A 31 -18.29 -32.94 -38.97
N SER A 32 -19.53 -33.16 -38.55
CA SER A 32 -20.59 -32.13 -38.60
C SER A 32 -20.97 -31.51 -37.25
N HIS A 33 -20.45 -32.01 -36.11
CA HIS A 33 -20.78 -31.45 -34.79
C HIS A 33 -19.83 -30.35 -34.31
N GLU A 34 -18.55 -30.37 -34.67
CA GLU A 34 -17.61 -29.30 -34.28
C GLU A 34 -17.89 -28.00 -35.07
N ASN A 35 -18.21 -28.10 -36.35
CA ASN A 35 -18.52 -26.95 -37.21
C ASN A 35 -19.98 -26.44 -37.11
N LYS A 36 -20.85 -27.14 -36.35
CA LYS A 36 -22.21 -26.69 -36.02
C LYS A 36 -22.40 -26.32 -34.55
N ALA A 37 -21.31 -26.23 -33.78
CA ALA A 37 -21.34 -25.65 -32.44
C ALA A 37 -21.59 -24.13 -32.53
N GLN A 38 -22.82 -23.75 -32.87
CA GLN A 38 -23.29 -22.40 -32.61
C GLN A 38 -23.52 -22.27 -31.11
N GLU A 39 -22.78 -21.38 -30.45
CA GLU A 39 -23.07 -20.98 -29.08
C GLU A 39 -24.52 -20.50 -28.99
N LYS A 40 -25.42 -21.36 -28.51
CA LYS A 40 -26.72 -20.92 -28.00
C LYS A 40 -26.44 -20.16 -26.71
N TRP A 41 -26.07 -18.89 -26.85
CA TRP A 41 -26.12 -17.91 -25.77
C TRP A 41 -27.54 -17.92 -25.25
N ASN A 42 -27.73 -18.69 -24.18
CA ASN A 42 -28.94 -18.72 -23.42
C ASN A 42 -29.07 -17.31 -22.83
N ARG A 43 -29.72 -16.41 -23.58
CA ARG A 43 -30.19 -15.11 -23.12
C ARG A 43 -31.28 -15.40 -22.08
N LYS A 44 -30.86 -15.89 -20.92
CA LYS A 44 -31.54 -15.52 -19.68
C LYS A 44 -31.63 -14.00 -19.73
N ASN A 45 -32.81 -13.45 -19.49
CA ASN A 45 -33.02 -12.02 -19.33
C ASN A 45 -32.11 -11.53 -18.20
N LYS A 46 -30.84 -11.25 -18.53
CA LYS A 46 -29.91 -10.52 -17.70
C LYS A 46 -30.62 -9.18 -17.53
N ARG A 47 -31.00 -8.85 -16.29
CA ARG A 47 -31.15 -7.44 -15.90
C ARG A 47 -30.02 -6.71 -16.60
N GLN A 48 -30.37 -5.80 -17.51
CA GLN A 48 -29.40 -5.02 -18.26
C GLN A 48 -28.43 -4.44 -17.23
N LEU A 49 -27.24 -5.04 -17.12
CA LEU A 49 -26.11 -4.37 -16.50
C LEU A 49 -25.94 -3.16 -17.40
N LYS A 50 -26.30 -1.98 -16.89
CA LYS A 50 -26.03 -0.72 -17.56
C LYS A 50 -24.56 -0.75 -17.91
N ASN A 51 -24.27 -0.85 -19.21
CA ASN A 51 -22.93 -0.74 -19.76
C ASN A 51 -22.43 0.66 -19.41
N ASN A 52 -21.73 0.81 -18.28
CA ASN A 52 -20.86 1.95 -18.09
C ASN A 52 -19.68 1.73 -19.04
N SER A 53 -19.55 2.63 -20.00
CA SER A 53 -18.47 2.71 -20.99
C SER A 53 -17.10 2.40 -20.39
N TYR A 54 -16.28 1.61 -21.08
CA TYR A 54 -14.87 1.35 -20.75
C TYR A 54 -13.99 2.62 -20.75
N LEU A 55 -14.52 3.74 -21.23
CA LEU A 55 -13.83 5.03 -21.34
C LEU A 55 -14.25 6.03 -20.26
N THR A 56 -15.18 5.68 -19.37
CA THR A 56 -15.54 6.54 -18.24
C THR A 56 -14.78 6.11 -16.98
N PRO A 57 -13.98 7.01 -16.34
CA PRO A 57 -13.38 6.75 -15.04
C PRO A 57 -14.46 6.28 -14.08
N ASN A 58 -14.17 5.30 -13.22
CA ASN A 58 -15.14 4.80 -12.25
C ASN A 58 -15.38 5.91 -11.18
N PRO A 59 -16.51 6.63 -11.22
CA PRO A 59 -16.69 7.81 -10.37
C PRO A 59 -16.98 7.43 -8.91
N HIS A 60 -17.04 6.14 -8.58
CA HIS A 60 -17.52 5.66 -7.28
C HIS A 60 -16.46 5.48 -6.20
N LEU A 61 -15.18 5.66 -6.50
CA LEU A 61 -14.11 5.56 -5.50
C LEU A 61 -13.69 6.94 -4.96
N LYS A 62 -14.03 8.03 -5.67
CA LYS A 62 -13.51 9.36 -5.36
C LYS A 62 -14.22 10.07 -4.21
N TYR A 63 -15.46 9.71 -3.87
CA TYR A 63 -16.18 10.36 -2.76
C TYR A 63 -17.12 9.37 -2.07
N LEU A 64 -16.72 8.92 -0.88
CA LEU A 64 -17.59 8.14 -0.01
C LEU A 64 -18.32 9.10 0.94
N THR A 65 -19.64 9.16 0.83
CA THR A 65 -20.47 9.91 1.78
C THR A 65 -20.45 9.17 3.12
N LEU A 66 -19.65 9.66 4.07
CA LEU A 66 -19.43 9.04 5.39
C LEU A 66 -20.67 8.99 6.28
N SER A 67 -21.69 9.80 5.98
CA SER A 67 -22.95 9.88 6.72
C SER A 67 -23.93 8.73 6.43
N ASN A 68 -23.73 7.96 5.36
CA ASN A 68 -24.53 6.78 5.05
C ASN A 68 -23.73 5.49 5.23
N SER A 69 -24.11 4.68 6.21
CA SER A 69 -23.52 3.36 6.46
C SER A 69 -23.62 2.41 5.25
N ASN A 70 -24.62 2.61 4.38
CA ASN A 70 -24.90 1.75 3.23
C ASN A 70 -24.07 2.07 1.97
N SER A 71 -23.26 3.13 1.96
CA SER A 71 -22.45 3.54 0.81
C SER A 71 -20.94 3.37 0.97
N LYS A 72 -20.45 2.83 2.10
CA LYS A 72 -19.02 2.63 2.33
C LYS A 72 -18.47 1.51 1.44
N LYS A 73 -17.87 1.87 0.30
CA LYS A 73 -17.11 0.94 -0.53
C LYS A 73 -15.75 0.70 0.11
N THR A 74 -15.45 -0.56 0.35
CA THR A 74 -14.12 -1.00 0.77
C THR A 74 -13.13 -0.74 -0.36
N MET A 75 -12.00 -0.12 -0.04
CA MET A 75 -10.96 0.20 -1.02
C MET A 75 -10.16 -1.04 -1.44
N PRO A 76 -9.68 -1.10 -2.70
CA PRO A 76 -8.93 -2.26 -3.16
C PRO A 76 -7.55 -2.35 -2.47
N ILE A 77 -7.01 -3.57 -2.35
CA ILE A 77 -5.69 -3.83 -1.76
C ILE A 77 -4.65 -3.99 -2.87
N LEU A 78 -3.54 -3.28 -2.74
CA LEU A 78 -2.32 -3.59 -3.48
C LEU A 78 -1.75 -4.90 -2.96
N LYS A 79 -1.66 -5.91 -3.82
CA LYS A 79 -1.19 -7.22 -3.41
C LYS A 79 0.32 -7.23 -3.23
N ASN A 80 0.78 -7.93 -2.20
CA ASN A 80 2.20 -8.14 -1.98
C ASN A 80 2.76 -8.93 -3.16
N GLY A 81 3.95 -8.53 -3.63
CA GLY A 81 4.70 -9.39 -4.53
C GLY A 81 4.98 -10.76 -3.92
N SER A 82 5.13 -10.90 -2.60
CA SER A 82 5.66 -12.11 -1.93
C SER A 82 4.72 -13.32 -1.84
N ARG A 83 3.45 -13.23 -2.28
CA ARG A 83 2.56 -14.40 -2.30
C ARG A 83 2.89 -15.26 -3.50
N PHE A 84 3.40 -16.47 -3.28
CA PHE A 84 3.88 -17.35 -4.35
C PHE A 84 2.88 -17.56 -5.50
N GLU A 85 1.59 -17.71 -5.17
CA GLU A 85 0.49 -17.88 -6.14
C GLU A 85 0.17 -16.60 -6.95
N GLU A 86 0.62 -15.44 -6.47
CA GLU A 86 0.30 -14.12 -7.03
C GLU A 86 1.56 -13.32 -7.46
N LEU A 87 2.75 -13.92 -7.35
CA LEU A 87 4.03 -13.42 -7.86
C LEU A 87 3.95 -13.26 -9.39
N LYS A 88 3.49 -12.09 -9.84
CA LYS A 88 3.44 -11.74 -11.26
C LYS A 88 4.52 -10.71 -11.55
N GLY A 89 5.38 -11.03 -12.51
CA GLY A 89 6.33 -10.07 -13.03
C GLY A 89 5.60 -8.87 -13.65
N CYS A 90 5.99 -7.65 -13.28
CA CYS A 90 5.55 -6.43 -13.92
C CYS A 90 6.67 -5.84 -14.78
N LYS A 91 6.32 -4.85 -15.61
CA LYS A 91 7.31 -4.04 -16.35
C LYS A 91 7.59 -2.76 -15.57
N THR A 92 8.83 -2.33 -15.56
CA THR A 92 9.29 -1.03 -15.03
C THR A 92 9.94 -0.25 -16.17
N LYS A 93 10.08 1.07 -16.00
CA LYS A 93 10.89 1.92 -16.88
C LYS A 93 12.38 1.89 -16.51
N ALA A 94 12.73 1.43 -15.30
CA ALA A 94 14.09 1.51 -14.78
C ALA A 94 15.08 0.57 -15.50
N PHE A 95 14.62 -0.61 -15.94
CA PHE A 95 15.46 -1.57 -16.66
C PHE A 95 14.62 -2.52 -17.52
N PRO A 96 15.19 -3.09 -18.60
CA PRO A 96 14.50 -4.04 -19.46
C PRO A 96 14.23 -5.37 -18.76
N GLY A 97 13.13 -6.03 -19.15
CA GLY A 97 12.77 -7.37 -18.63
C GLY A 97 11.53 -7.37 -17.74
N ARG A 98 11.32 -8.49 -17.05
CA ARG A 98 10.25 -8.63 -16.06
C ARG A 98 10.81 -8.48 -14.66
N VAL A 99 10.08 -7.77 -13.81
CA VAL A 99 10.49 -7.48 -12.45
C VAL A 99 9.53 -8.11 -11.47
N ILE A 100 10.08 -8.84 -10.52
CA ILE A 100 9.38 -9.45 -9.41
C ILE A 100 9.75 -8.67 -8.16
N PHE A 101 8.76 -8.35 -7.34
CA PHE A 101 8.94 -7.62 -6.09
C PHE A 101 8.76 -8.56 -4.90
N ASN A 102 9.52 -8.34 -3.84
CA ASN A 102 9.22 -8.92 -2.53
C ASN A 102 9.22 -7.84 -1.44
N ASN A 103 8.61 -8.13 -0.29
CA ASN A 103 8.62 -7.27 0.89
C ASN A 103 8.07 -5.85 0.67
N THR A 104 7.08 -5.68 -0.22
CA THR A 104 6.46 -4.36 -0.51
C THR A 104 5.51 -3.84 0.57
N CYS A 105 5.33 -4.60 1.66
CA CYS A 105 4.30 -4.38 2.68
C CYS A 105 4.34 -2.99 3.33
N ALA A 106 5.52 -2.39 3.51
CA ALA A 106 5.66 -1.04 4.07
C ALA A 106 5.04 0.01 3.12
N PHE A 107 5.41 -0.05 1.82
CA PHE A 107 4.81 0.78 0.78
C PHE A 107 3.30 0.59 0.71
N ASP A 108 2.85 -0.67 0.62
CA ASP A 108 1.44 -1.00 0.41
C ASP A 108 0.57 -0.57 1.60
N SER A 109 1.12 -0.62 2.83
CA SER A 109 0.47 -0.16 4.06
C SER A 109 0.31 1.37 4.07
N LEU A 110 1.36 2.13 3.74
CA LEU A 110 1.28 3.59 3.64
C LEU A 110 0.32 4.02 2.53
N ALA A 111 0.40 3.38 1.36
CA ALA A 111 -0.49 3.66 0.23
C ALA A 111 -1.96 3.45 0.62
N SER A 112 -2.28 2.36 1.31
CA SER A 112 -3.63 2.08 1.79
C SER A 112 -4.10 3.15 2.78
N LEU A 113 -3.24 3.55 3.71
CA LEU A 113 -3.52 4.58 4.71
C LEU A 113 -3.86 5.93 4.07
N ILE A 114 -3.04 6.40 3.15
CA ILE A 114 -3.25 7.68 2.46
C ILE A 114 -4.47 7.61 1.55
N MET A 115 -4.66 6.52 0.80
CA MET A 115 -5.79 6.31 -0.08
C MET A 115 -7.12 6.42 0.68
N VAL A 116 -7.25 5.69 1.80
CA VAL A 116 -8.47 5.72 2.60
C VAL A 116 -8.66 7.07 3.28
N SER A 117 -7.59 7.68 3.79
CA SER A 117 -7.68 8.99 4.43
C SER A 117 -8.11 10.09 3.45
N TYR A 118 -7.67 10.01 2.20
CA TYR A 118 -8.15 10.87 1.12
C TYR A 118 -9.66 10.69 0.88
N CYS A 119 -10.16 9.45 0.82
CA CYS A 119 -11.59 9.20 0.63
C CYS A 119 -12.46 9.59 1.83
N ASP A 120 -11.94 9.41 3.06
CA ASP A 120 -12.70 9.54 4.30
C ASP A 120 -12.48 10.90 5.01
N SER A 121 -11.71 11.82 4.42
CA SER A 121 -11.62 13.22 4.89
C SER A 121 -11.72 14.19 3.72
N LYS A 122 -12.86 14.88 3.65
CA LYS A 122 -13.09 15.91 2.63
C LYS A 122 -12.02 17.02 2.73
N GLN A 123 -11.77 17.53 3.93
CA GLN A 123 -10.78 18.58 4.16
C GLN A 123 -9.38 18.13 3.74
N TYR A 124 -8.97 16.91 4.12
CA TYR A 124 -7.68 16.37 3.70
C TYR A 124 -7.58 16.23 2.17
N SER A 125 -8.63 15.72 1.52
CA SER A 125 -8.66 15.56 0.06
C SER A 125 -8.57 16.90 -0.68
N GLU A 126 -9.26 17.93 -0.20
CA GLU A 126 -9.25 19.27 -0.79
C GLU A 126 -7.85 19.90 -0.71
N MET A 127 -7.19 19.76 0.44
CA MET A 127 -5.83 20.25 0.62
C MET A 127 -4.83 19.53 -0.28
N LEU A 128 -4.94 18.21 -0.41
CA LEU A 128 -4.08 17.44 -1.31
C LEU A 128 -4.34 17.76 -2.78
N ASP A 129 -5.58 18.05 -3.18
CA ASP A 129 -5.92 18.40 -4.56
C ASP A 129 -5.45 19.79 -4.99
N ILE A 130 -5.36 20.75 -4.05
CA ILE A 130 -4.84 22.10 -4.32
C ILE A 130 -3.29 22.11 -4.34
N SER A 131 -2.66 21.18 -3.62
CA SER A 131 -1.21 21.08 -3.54
C SER A 131 -0.55 20.53 -4.81
N GLU A 132 0.74 20.84 -5.01
CA GLU A 132 1.55 20.25 -6.08
C GLU A 132 1.76 18.75 -5.84
N LYS A 133 1.12 17.90 -6.65
CA LYS A 133 1.10 16.46 -6.44
C LYS A 133 2.49 15.83 -6.58
N SER A 134 2.93 15.10 -5.56
CA SER A 134 4.05 14.17 -5.69
C SER A 134 3.69 12.99 -6.60
N ASP A 135 4.69 12.27 -7.10
CA ASP A 135 4.47 11.05 -7.90
C ASP A 135 3.69 9.99 -7.11
N PHE A 136 3.96 9.90 -5.80
CA PHE A 136 3.23 9.01 -4.91
C PHE A 136 1.74 9.38 -4.79
N LEU A 137 1.40 10.66 -4.57
CA LEU A 137 0.00 11.08 -4.53
C LEU A 137 -0.69 10.96 -5.89
N SER A 138 0.04 11.22 -6.98
CA SER A 138 -0.47 11.00 -8.34
C SER A 138 -0.81 9.54 -8.57
N PHE A 139 0.03 8.62 -8.08
CA PHE A 139 -0.25 7.19 -8.07
C PHE A 139 -1.50 6.84 -7.25
N ILE A 140 -1.67 7.40 -6.05
CA ILE A 140 -2.89 7.21 -5.24
C ILE A 140 -4.12 7.74 -6.00
N CYS A 141 -4.08 8.96 -6.55
CA CYS A 141 -5.19 9.51 -7.33
C CYS A 141 -5.54 8.62 -8.54
N LYS A 142 -4.56 8.04 -9.23
CA LYS A 142 -4.82 7.09 -10.33
C LYS A 142 -5.58 5.85 -9.85
N ILE A 143 -5.15 5.24 -8.74
CA ILE A 143 -5.86 4.10 -8.15
C ILE A 143 -7.29 4.49 -7.76
N LEU A 144 -7.47 5.67 -7.17
CA LEU A 144 -8.78 6.17 -6.77
C LEU A 144 -9.71 6.44 -7.97
N ASN A 145 -9.19 6.87 -9.12
CA ASN A 145 -10.03 7.18 -10.27
C ASN A 145 -10.31 5.96 -11.17
N TYR A 146 -9.33 5.05 -11.29
CA TYR A 146 -9.34 3.98 -12.28
C TYR A 146 -9.33 2.58 -11.67
N GLY A 147 -9.15 2.46 -10.36
CA GLY A 147 -8.94 1.18 -9.69
C GLY A 147 -7.52 0.65 -9.87
N ILE A 148 -7.28 -0.57 -9.36
CA ILE A 148 -5.99 -1.26 -9.50
C ILE A 148 -5.95 -2.01 -10.84
N SER A 149 -4.95 -1.71 -11.66
CA SER A 149 -4.68 -2.35 -12.95
C SER A 149 -3.23 -2.84 -13.02
N SER A 150 -2.84 -3.47 -14.14
CA SER A 150 -1.43 -3.79 -14.41
C SER A 150 -0.53 -2.55 -14.40
N GLU A 151 -1.04 -1.41 -14.90
CA GLU A 151 -0.33 -0.13 -14.86
C GLU A 151 -0.07 0.32 -13.43
N SER A 152 -1.01 0.13 -12.50
CA SER A 152 -0.80 0.44 -11.09
C SER A 152 0.42 -0.30 -10.53
N TYR A 153 0.61 -1.57 -10.88
CA TYR A 153 1.78 -2.34 -10.44
C TYR A 153 3.09 -1.87 -11.10
N SER A 154 3.05 -1.43 -12.35
CA SER A 154 4.21 -0.79 -13.01
C SER A 154 4.56 0.55 -12.38
N CYS A 155 3.58 1.41 -12.10
CA CYS A 155 3.82 2.67 -11.41
C CYS A 155 4.35 2.46 -9.98
N ARG A 156 3.79 1.49 -9.25
CA ARG A 156 4.31 1.08 -7.94
C ARG A 156 5.77 0.66 -8.03
N ALA A 157 6.12 -0.16 -9.03
CA ALA A 157 7.48 -0.62 -9.26
C ALA A 157 8.45 0.55 -9.48
N ASP A 158 8.09 1.47 -10.37
CA ASP A 158 8.90 2.66 -10.66
C ASP A 158 9.08 3.53 -9.40
N LEU A 159 8.02 3.74 -8.61
CA LEU A 159 8.09 4.50 -7.35
C LEU A 159 9.03 3.85 -6.34
N ILE A 160 8.92 2.54 -6.14
CA ILE A 160 9.76 1.82 -5.18
C ILE A 160 11.23 1.88 -5.61
N ILE A 161 11.53 1.59 -6.88
CA ILE A 161 12.91 1.57 -7.40
C ILE A 161 13.54 2.96 -7.31
N ASN A 162 12.80 4.00 -7.68
CA ASN A 162 13.35 5.35 -7.76
C ASN A 162 13.51 6.04 -6.40
N ASN A 163 12.79 5.59 -5.35
CA ASN A 163 12.73 6.33 -4.09
C ASN A 163 13.22 5.55 -2.85
N LEU A 164 13.26 4.21 -2.87
CA LEU A 164 13.48 3.39 -1.66
C LEU A 164 14.82 2.66 -1.59
N ASN A 165 15.84 3.07 -2.37
CA ASN A 165 17.20 2.49 -2.34
C ASN A 165 17.22 0.95 -2.25
N VAL A 166 16.49 0.30 -3.16
CA VAL A 166 16.21 -1.14 -3.11
C VAL A 166 17.39 -2.01 -3.54
N GLU A 167 17.46 -3.21 -2.99
CA GLU A 167 18.40 -4.24 -3.44
C GLU A 167 17.84 -4.94 -4.70
N ILE A 168 18.65 -4.99 -5.76
CA ILE A 168 18.28 -5.56 -7.05
C ILE A 168 19.10 -6.83 -7.30
N LYS A 169 18.42 -7.97 -7.50
CA LYS A 169 19.02 -9.28 -7.76
C LYS A 169 18.63 -9.75 -9.15
N GLN A 170 19.62 -9.99 -9.99
CA GLN A 170 19.40 -10.63 -11.29
C GLN A 170 19.12 -12.12 -11.08
N MET A 171 18.06 -12.61 -11.70
CA MET A 171 17.66 -14.02 -11.68
C MET A 171 17.85 -14.62 -13.09
N GLU A 172 17.67 -15.94 -13.20
CA GLU A 172 17.65 -16.62 -14.49
C GLU A 172 16.50 -16.13 -15.39
N TYR A 173 16.62 -16.40 -16.69
CA TYR A 173 15.58 -16.10 -17.70
C TYR A 173 15.21 -14.62 -17.84
N GLY A 174 16.16 -13.70 -17.63
CA GLY A 174 15.93 -12.26 -17.84
C GLY A 174 14.90 -11.66 -16.88
N THR A 175 14.80 -12.23 -15.68
CA THR A 175 13.93 -11.76 -14.60
C THR A 175 14.77 -11.10 -13.52
N THR A 176 14.28 -9.98 -13.00
CA THR A 176 14.95 -9.27 -11.89
C THR A 176 14.08 -9.36 -10.65
N LEU A 177 14.67 -9.75 -9.53
CA LEU A 177 14.04 -9.67 -8.21
C LEU A 177 14.45 -8.37 -7.52
N VAL A 178 13.48 -7.57 -7.12
CA VAL A 178 13.68 -6.35 -6.33
C VAL A 178 13.26 -6.64 -4.90
N VAL A 179 14.21 -6.49 -3.98
CA VAL A 179 13.99 -6.70 -2.55
C VAL A 179 13.66 -5.37 -1.90
N CYS A 180 12.42 -5.22 -1.44
CA CYS A 180 11.88 -3.94 -0.97
C CYS A 180 11.76 -3.87 0.55
N ALA A 181 12.52 -4.69 1.27
CA ALA A 181 12.54 -4.66 2.73
C ALA A 181 12.99 -3.27 3.19
N SER A 182 12.11 -2.58 3.92
CA SER A 182 12.31 -1.20 4.37
C SER A 182 11.48 -0.94 5.61
N THR A 183 11.95 -0.03 6.46
CA THR A 183 11.17 0.46 7.60
C THR A 183 10.09 1.41 7.11
N ILE A 184 8.95 1.45 7.80
CA ILE A 184 7.87 2.33 7.40
C ILE A 184 8.26 3.81 7.52
N GLY A 185 9.12 4.16 8.48
CA GLY A 185 9.70 5.49 8.61
C GLY A 185 10.47 5.92 7.35
N HIS A 186 11.35 5.06 6.82
CA HIS A 186 12.06 5.35 5.58
C HIS A 186 11.11 5.54 4.39
N VAL A 187 10.06 4.70 4.30
CA VAL A 187 9.04 4.82 3.25
C VAL A 187 8.26 6.14 3.36
N ILE A 188 7.89 6.57 4.57
CA ILE A 188 7.24 7.86 4.81
C ILE A 188 8.17 9.00 4.38
N ASP A 189 9.42 8.97 4.83
CA ASP A 189 10.40 10.02 4.53
C ASP A 189 10.61 10.19 3.02
N ALA A 190 10.71 9.08 2.28
CA ALA A 190 10.93 9.08 0.84
C ALA A 190 9.67 9.48 0.03
N LEU A 191 8.50 8.94 0.38
CA LEU A 191 7.29 9.12 -0.45
C LEU A 191 6.47 10.36 -0.11
N MET A 192 6.61 10.86 1.12
CA MET A 192 5.88 12.02 1.63
C MET A 192 6.77 13.27 1.76
N GLU A 193 7.99 13.29 1.20
CA GLU A 193 8.96 14.40 1.37
C GLU A 193 8.37 15.82 1.17
N LYS A 194 7.52 15.99 0.16
CA LYS A 194 6.82 17.28 -0.14
C LYS A 194 5.75 17.66 0.89
N TYR A 195 5.36 16.71 1.74
CA TYR A 195 4.27 16.78 2.70
C TYR A 195 4.73 16.34 4.09
N PRO A 196 5.67 17.05 4.72
CA PRO A 196 6.13 16.70 6.06
C PRO A 196 5.02 16.92 7.10
N SER A 197 5.13 16.27 8.26
CA SER A 197 4.25 16.50 9.41
C SER A 197 4.49 17.86 10.08
N ALA A 198 5.71 18.39 10.01
CA ALA A 198 6.04 19.73 10.46
C ALA A 198 7.28 20.29 9.74
N ILE A 199 7.46 21.60 9.86
CA ILE A 199 8.64 22.32 9.39
C ILE A 199 9.24 23.02 10.60
N GLU A 200 10.53 22.77 10.84
CA GLU A 200 11.32 23.50 11.81
C GLU A 200 12.11 24.59 11.12
N ILE A 201 12.06 25.80 11.68
CA ILE A 201 12.85 26.95 11.24
C ILE A 201 13.75 27.34 12.41
N SER A 202 15.05 27.25 12.20
CA SER A 202 16.04 27.75 13.16
C SER A 202 16.65 29.04 12.65
N ASN A 203 16.59 30.11 13.44
CA ASN A 203 17.18 31.41 13.13
C ASN A 203 18.19 31.80 14.23
N CYS A 204 19.44 32.09 13.85
CA CYS A 204 20.45 32.60 14.76
C CYS A 204 20.49 34.13 14.72
N SER A 205 20.36 34.78 15.88
CA SER A 205 20.38 36.24 15.98
C SER A 205 21.76 36.89 15.72
N ILE A 206 22.85 36.11 15.73
CA ILE A 206 24.22 36.65 15.56
C ILE A 206 24.72 36.52 14.12
N CYS A 207 24.65 35.31 13.55
CA CYS A 207 25.15 35.05 12.20
C CYS A 207 24.05 35.08 11.13
N GLU A 208 22.81 35.39 11.54
CA GLU A 208 21.63 35.51 10.69
C GLU A 208 21.32 34.26 9.86
N GLN A 209 21.92 33.12 10.22
CA GLN A 209 21.70 31.85 9.53
C GLN A 209 20.30 31.35 9.82
N ILE A 210 19.56 31.12 8.73
CA ILE A 210 18.25 30.49 8.73
C ILE A 210 18.41 29.08 8.15
N LYS A 211 18.06 28.06 8.94
CA LYS A 211 17.96 26.69 8.45
C LYS A 211 16.52 26.21 8.57
N LYS A 212 16.07 25.53 7.53
CA LYS A 212 14.76 24.88 7.46
C LYS A 212 14.96 23.37 7.46
N ARG A 213 14.20 22.66 8.27
CA ARG A 213 14.21 21.20 8.33
C ARG A 213 12.77 20.68 8.22
N ASN A 214 12.58 19.70 7.35
CA ASN A 214 11.34 18.93 7.29
C ASN A 214 11.35 17.89 8.42
N VAL A 215 10.26 17.83 9.17
CA VAL A 215 9.99 16.81 10.19
C VAL A 215 8.89 15.93 9.64
N MET A 216 9.29 14.76 9.14
CA MET A 216 8.38 13.83 8.48
C MET A 216 7.43 13.15 9.47
N HIS A 217 7.92 12.87 10.67
CA HIS A 217 7.17 12.27 11.77
C HIS A 217 7.72 12.74 13.12
N PHE A 218 6.88 12.74 14.15
CA PHE A 218 7.29 12.99 15.53
C PHE A 218 7.55 11.66 16.25
N THR A 219 8.70 11.52 16.88
CA THR A 219 9.02 10.32 17.67
C THR A 219 8.51 10.48 19.10
N PHE A 220 7.46 9.75 19.44
CA PHE A 220 6.87 9.68 20.78
C PHE A 220 7.39 8.43 21.50
N GLN A 221 8.13 8.66 22.58
CA GLN A 221 8.66 7.59 23.42
C GLN A 221 7.68 7.22 24.54
N ILE A 222 7.52 5.93 24.76
CA ILE A 222 6.68 5.37 25.83
C ILE A 222 7.46 4.32 26.61
N ASN A 223 7.14 4.16 27.88
CA ASN A 223 7.69 3.07 28.71
C ASN A 223 6.81 1.82 28.62
N VAL A 224 7.33 0.68 29.10
CA VAL A 224 6.65 -0.64 29.07
C VAL A 224 5.25 -0.60 29.68
N ASP A 225 5.06 0.14 30.76
CA ASP A 225 3.78 0.24 31.50
C ASP A 225 2.95 1.49 31.14
N ASP A 226 3.44 2.32 30.22
CA ASP A 226 2.76 3.54 29.81
C ASP A 226 1.70 3.27 28.72
N ASN A 227 0.81 4.25 28.54
CA ASN A 227 -0.15 4.28 27.44
C ASN A 227 0.02 5.59 26.64
N LEU A 228 -0.84 5.80 25.64
CA LEU A 228 -0.81 7.00 24.80
C LEU A 228 -1.44 8.24 25.43
N SER A 229 -1.77 8.25 26.73
CA SER A 229 -2.39 9.41 27.40
C SER A 229 -1.50 10.64 27.43
N LYS A 230 -0.17 10.46 27.45
CA LYS A 230 0.82 11.53 27.45
C LYS A 230 1.07 12.13 26.06
N LEU A 231 0.46 11.58 25.00
CA LEU A 231 0.73 11.99 23.62
C LEU A 231 0.43 13.48 23.38
N GLN A 232 -0.69 13.98 23.90
CA GLN A 232 -1.07 15.39 23.74
C GLN A 232 -0.05 16.31 24.41
N LYS A 233 0.33 16.00 25.66
CA LYS A 233 1.33 16.75 26.42
C LYS A 233 2.68 16.76 25.69
N PHE A 234 3.10 15.61 25.14
CA PHE A 234 4.32 15.51 24.34
C PHE A 234 4.27 16.46 23.11
N LEU A 235 3.16 16.49 22.38
CA LEU A 235 3.01 17.39 21.25
C LEU A 235 3.05 18.85 21.69
N ASP A 236 2.36 19.19 22.78
CA ASP A 236 2.34 20.56 23.30
C ASP A 236 3.75 21.03 23.67
N GLU A 237 4.53 20.19 24.36
CA GLU A 237 5.93 20.46 24.73
C GLU A 237 6.83 20.58 23.50
N ARG A 238 6.65 19.73 22.49
CA ARG A 238 7.46 19.71 21.26
C ARG A 238 7.30 20.97 20.41
N LEU A 239 6.20 21.68 20.58
CA LEU A 239 5.82 22.88 19.83
C LEU A 239 6.18 24.18 20.52
N ILE A 240 6.72 24.12 21.74
CA ILE A 240 7.28 25.28 22.43
C ILE A 240 8.55 25.73 21.70
N ASP A 241 8.73 27.05 21.58
CA ASP A 241 9.93 27.63 21.01
C ASP A 241 11.16 27.24 21.84
N ASN A 242 12.16 26.65 21.18
CA ASN A 242 13.37 26.18 21.82
C ASN A 242 14.57 27.06 21.45
N TYR A 243 15.52 27.18 22.37
CA TYR A 243 16.76 27.92 22.16
C TYR A 243 17.94 26.95 22.24
N LEU A 244 18.77 26.96 21.22
CA LEU A 244 19.94 26.10 21.13
C LEU A 244 21.19 26.95 20.85
N ILE A 245 22.37 26.41 21.14
CA ILE A 245 23.63 27.07 20.76
C ILE A 245 23.83 26.90 19.25
N CYS A 246 24.21 27.99 18.57
CA CYS A 246 24.59 27.97 17.17
C CYS A 246 25.91 27.18 17.00
N GLY A 247 26.06 26.52 15.86
CA GLY A 247 27.27 25.74 15.54
C GLY A 247 27.76 26.04 14.13
N HIS A 248 27.42 27.20 13.58
CA HIS A 248 27.81 27.60 12.23
C HIS A 248 29.06 28.50 12.30
N ASN A 249 30.14 28.08 11.65
CA ASN A 249 31.40 28.84 11.57
C ASN A 249 31.85 29.41 12.93
N ASP A 250 31.90 28.56 13.96
CA ASP A 250 32.24 28.91 15.35
C ASP A 250 31.34 29.95 16.04
N CYS A 251 30.22 30.32 15.44
CA CYS A 251 29.21 31.17 16.06
C CYS A 251 28.62 30.49 17.30
N ARG A 252 28.74 31.13 18.47
CA ARG A 252 28.17 30.66 19.74
C ARG A 252 26.86 31.38 20.12
N GLY A 253 26.23 32.04 19.16
CA GLY A 253 24.96 32.74 19.38
C GLY A 253 23.81 31.79 19.71
N LEU A 254 22.75 32.30 20.33
CA LEU A 254 21.52 31.54 20.53
C LEU A 254 20.74 31.49 19.22
N LYS A 255 20.43 30.28 18.76
CA LYS A 255 19.48 30.04 17.66
C LYS A 255 18.11 29.71 18.26
N LYS A 256 17.10 30.46 17.83
CA LYS A 256 15.70 30.18 18.14
C LYS A 256 15.18 29.15 17.13
N VAL A 257 14.58 28.07 17.62
CA VAL A 257 13.95 27.02 16.81
C VAL A 257 12.44 27.09 17.01
N THR A 258 11.71 27.28 15.92
CA THR A 258 10.26 27.30 15.91
C THR A 258 9.73 26.14 15.07
N THR A 259 8.66 25.50 15.53
CA THR A 259 8.04 24.35 14.85
C THR A 259 6.66 24.74 14.32
N SER A 260 6.45 24.57 13.02
CA SER A 260 5.16 24.74 12.36
C SER A 260 4.63 23.40 11.89
N VAL A 261 3.58 22.90 12.53
CA VAL A 261 2.93 21.64 12.14
C VAL A 261 2.18 21.81 10.83
N SER A 262 2.20 20.76 10.02
CA SER A 262 1.49 20.67 8.74
C SER A 262 0.01 20.85 8.93
N GLU A 263 -0.59 21.60 8.02
CA GLU A 263 -2.02 21.85 8.03
C GLU A 263 -2.85 20.62 7.63
N MET A 264 -2.21 19.61 7.03
CA MET A 264 -2.87 18.45 6.42
C MET A 264 -2.90 17.25 7.36
N HIS A 265 -1.74 16.89 7.92
CA HIS A 265 -1.60 15.65 8.68
C HIS A 265 -0.39 15.64 9.61
N VAL A 266 -0.35 14.65 10.50
CA VAL A 266 0.73 14.37 11.43
C VAL A 266 0.96 12.86 11.51
N PHE A 267 2.20 12.45 11.24
CA PHE A 267 2.72 11.12 11.55
C PHE A 267 3.42 11.14 12.91
N ILE A 268 3.16 10.13 13.73
CA ILE A 268 3.81 9.92 15.02
C ILE A 268 4.39 8.51 15.03
N ASP A 269 5.70 8.42 15.14
CA ASP A 269 6.47 7.19 15.38
C ASP A 269 6.40 6.87 16.88
N VAL A 270 5.95 5.68 17.25
CA VAL A 270 5.78 5.24 18.62
C VAL A 270 6.90 4.26 18.98
N LEU A 271 7.84 4.73 19.79
CA LEU A 271 8.98 3.92 20.23
C LEU A 271 8.80 3.48 21.67
N LEU A 272 8.89 2.17 21.91
CA LEU A 272 8.93 1.61 23.24
C LEU A 272 10.35 1.69 23.80
N TRP A 273 10.52 2.41 24.90
CA TRP A 273 11.76 2.49 25.66
C TRP A 273 11.74 1.45 26.78
N GLU A 274 12.71 0.54 26.76
CA GLU A 274 12.86 -0.54 27.74
C GLU A 274 13.89 -0.24 28.85
N GLY A 275 14.42 0.99 28.91
CA GLY A 275 15.47 1.37 29.86
C GLY A 275 16.89 1.03 29.39
N GLU A 276 17.90 1.46 30.16
CA GLU A 276 19.33 1.27 29.84
C GLU A 276 19.78 -0.20 29.97
N ASP A 277 19.13 -1.01 30.80
CA ASP A 277 19.47 -2.43 31.01
C ASP A 277 19.14 -3.33 29.81
N ALA A 278 18.35 -2.86 28.84
CA ALA A 278 18.05 -3.58 27.61
C ALA A 278 19.26 -3.72 26.67
N VAL A 279 20.28 -2.85 26.84
CA VAL A 279 21.55 -2.86 26.08
C VAL A 279 22.39 -4.11 26.40
N SER A 280 22.10 -4.82 27.50
CA SER A 280 22.73 -6.13 27.80
C SER A 280 22.24 -7.26 26.89
N SER A 281 21.12 -7.06 26.19
CA SER A 281 20.68 -7.97 25.13
C SER A 281 21.17 -7.43 23.79
N LEU A 282 21.96 -8.23 23.07
CA LEU A 282 22.48 -7.99 21.71
C LEU A 282 21.35 -7.87 20.66
N ARG A 283 20.36 -7.02 20.90
CA ARG A 283 19.17 -6.83 20.06
C ARG A 283 19.42 -5.62 19.16
N SER A 284 19.42 -5.88 17.85
CA SER A 284 19.29 -4.84 16.82
C SER A 284 18.09 -3.94 17.16
N SER A 285 18.10 -2.68 16.73
CA SER A 285 16.92 -1.78 16.84
C SER A 285 15.65 -2.39 16.22
N GLU A 286 15.80 -3.32 15.28
CA GLU A 286 14.73 -4.13 14.67
C GLU A 286 14.13 -5.20 15.63
N ALA A 287 14.73 -5.40 16.80
CA ALA A 287 14.34 -6.36 17.83
C ALA A 287 13.82 -5.71 19.13
N ALA A 288 13.66 -4.38 19.16
CA ALA A 288 13.05 -3.64 20.27
C ALA A 288 11.56 -4.00 20.43
N THR A 289 11.11 -4.27 21.66
CA THR A 289 9.75 -4.75 21.95
C THR A 289 8.69 -3.86 21.32
N ILE A 290 7.73 -4.48 20.62
CA ILE A 290 6.70 -3.71 19.91
C ILE A 290 5.59 -3.33 20.88
N PHE A 291 5.26 -2.05 20.92
CA PHE A 291 4.14 -1.54 21.69
C PHE A 291 2.81 -2.09 21.16
N LYS A 292 1.98 -2.60 22.07
CA LYS A 292 0.65 -3.11 21.75
C LYS A 292 -0.41 -2.33 22.50
N ILE A 293 -1.40 -1.85 21.78
CA ILE A 293 -2.54 -1.12 22.35
C ILE A 293 -3.82 -1.46 21.60
N LYS A 294 -4.98 -1.38 22.26
CA LYS A 294 -6.27 -1.52 21.58
C LYS A 294 -6.53 -0.28 20.72
N LEU A 295 -7.13 -0.48 19.55
CA LEU A 295 -7.45 0.64 18.64
C LEU A 295 -8.35 1.71 19.32
N CYS A 296 -9.25 1.29 20.22
CA CYS A 296 -10.10 2.19 20.99
C CYS A 296 -9.35 3.03 22.04
N ASP A 297 -8.19 2.56 22.50
CA ASP A 297 -7.41 3.21 23.56
C ASP A 297 -6.43 4.24 22.99
N ILE A 298 -6.30 4.33 21.66
CA ILE A 298 -5.52 5.36 20.98
C ILE A 298 -6.31 6.69 21.03
N PRO A 299 -5.67 7.83 21.35
CA PRO A 299 -6.32 9.14 21.27
C PRO A 299 -6.95 9.35 19.89
N GLN A 300 -8.27 9.57 19.87
CA GLN A 300 -8.99 9.69 18.59
C GLN A 300 -8.84 11.07 17.95
N LEU A 301 -8.50 12.07 18.77
CA LEU A 301 -8.29 13.45 18.40
C LEU A 301 -7.03 13.94 19.09
N ILE A 302 -6.20 14.69 18.36
CA ILE A 302 -5.11 15.49 18.92
C ILE A 302 -5.34 16.94 18.54
N LYS A 303 -4.95 17.86 19.42
CA LYS A 303 -5.06 19.29 19.18
C LYS A 303 -3.67 19.87 18.99
N VAL A 304 -3.48 20.64 17.93
CA VAL A 304 -2.25 21.36 17.68
C VAL A 304 -2.61 22.82 17.43
N LYS A 305 -2.25 23.70 18.36
CA LYS A 305 -2.66 25.11 18.36
C LYS A 305 -4.19 25.23 18.26
N SER A 306 -4.72 25.81 17.19
CA SER A 306 -6.15 25.97 16.92
C SER A 306 -6.78 24.84 16.09
N LYS A 307 -5.97 23.88 15.62
CA LYS A 307 -6.43 22.79 14.74
C LYS A 307 -6.61 21.48 15.51
N VAL A 308 -7.58 20.69 15.07
CA VAL A 308 -7.89 19.37 15.62
C VAL A 308 -7.68 18.35 14.53
N TYR A 309 -6.85 17.34 14.78
CA TYR A 309 -6.59 16.26 13.84
C TYR A 309 -7.23 14.98 14.36
N ALA A 310 -7.90 14.26 13.48
CA ALA A 310 -8.53 12.99 13.78
C ALA A 310 -7.63 11.82 13.42
N LEU A 311 -7.60 10.80 14.29
CA LEU A 311 -6.93 9.54 14.03
C LEU A 311 -7.57 8.87 12.81
N ARG A 312 -6.77 8.66 11.76
CA ARG A 312 -7.19 7.98 10.53
C ARG A 312 -6.74 6.55 10.47
N GLY A 313 -5.58 6.24 11.04
CA GLY A 313 -5.12 4.87 11.08
C GLY A 313 -3.79 4.69 11.79
N VAL A 314 -3.36 3.43 11.75
CA VAL A 314 -2.19 2.91 12.45
C VAL A 314 -1.42 2.04 11.46
N LEU A 315 -0.12 2.26 11.35
CA LEU A 315 0.79 1.35 10.66
C LEU A 315 1.39 0.43 11.72
N ALA A 316 1.21 -0.86 11.50
CA ALA A 316 1.50 -1.89 12.47
C ALA A 316 2.51 -2.88 11.91
N PHE A 317 3.54 -3.18 12.70
CA PHE A 317 4.59 -4.11 12.34
C PHE A 317 4.43 -5.43 13.08
N LYS A 318 4.42 -6.52 12.33
CA LYS A 318 4.41 -7.88 12.86
C LYS A 318 5.80 -8.45 12.69
N ARG A 319 6.43 -8.82 13.80
CA ARG A 319 7.71 -9.53 13.77
C ARG A 319 7.62 -10.82 12.96
N PRO A 320 8.73 -11.21 12.32
CA PRO A 320 8.83 -12.54 11.76
C PRO A 320 8.59 -13.61 12.85
N LYS A 321 8.00 -14.75 12.46
CA LYS A 321 7.87 -15.90 13.35
C LYS A 321 9.19 -16.62 13.61
N SER A 322 10.15 -16.44 12.72
CA SER A 322 11.48 -17.05 12.81
C SER A 322 12.44 -16.10 13.51
N SER A 323 13.29 -16.64 14.38
CA SER A 323 14.40 -15.92 15.02
C SER A 323 15.66 -15.84 14.14
N LEU A 324 15.58 -16.32 12.89
CA LEU A 324 16.68 -16.23 11.94
C LEU A 324 16.98 -14.76 11.63
N ARG A 325 18.27 -14.42 11.57
CA ARG A 325 18.78 -13.07 11.30
C ARG A 325 18.24 -12.44 10.00
N ASN A 326 17.86 -13.28 9.03
CA ASN A 326 17.37 -12.84 7.72
C ASN A 326 15.83 -12.83 7.63
N SER A 327 15.12 -13.06 8.74
CA SER A 327 13.67 -13.09 8.72
C SER A 327 13.13 -11.66 8.70
N VAL A 328 12.33 -11.34 7.68
CA VAL A 328 11.72 -10.02 7.51
C VAL A 328 10.34 -10.04 8.15
N GLY A 329 10.00 -8.98 8.88
CA GLY A 329 8.67 -8.79 9.43
C GLY A 329 7.64 -8.40 8.36
N HIS A 330 6.43 -8.05 8.80
CA HIS A 330 5.32 -7.73 7.92
C HIS A 330 4.57 -6.49 8.40
N TYR A 331 4.48 -5.49 7.54
CA TYR A 331 3.68 -4.29 7.80
C TYR A 331 2.23 -4.47 7.36
N THR A 332 1.32 -3.95 8.18
CA THR A 332 -0.11 -3.87 7.88
C THR A 332 -0.67 -2.53 8.32
N ALA A 333 -1.76 -2.07 7.71
CA ALA A 333 -2.44 -0.84 8.10
C ALA A 333 -3.81 -1.13 8.72
N TYR A 334 -4.07 -0.60 9.91
CA TYR A 334 -5.39 -0.57 10.53
C TYR A 334 -5.96 0.82 10.31
N ILE A 335 -7.04 0.93 9.53
CA ILE A 335 -7.56 2.21 9.09
C ILE A 335 -8.99 2.40 9.56
N LYS A 336 -9.27 3.57 10.12
CA LYS A 336 -10.56 3.95 10.67
C LYS A 336 -11.48 4.44 9.55
N ARG A 337 -12.64 3.81 9.42
CA ARG A 337 -13.70 4.12 8.43
C ARG A 337 -14.92 4.74 9.12
N GLY A 338 -14.93 6.06 9.30
CA GLY A 338 -15.98 6.76 10.05
C GLY A 338 -15.82 6.62 11.57
N SER A 339 -16.91 6.61 12.34
CA SER A 339 -16.82 6.77 13.80
C SER A 339 -16.29 5.55 14.57
N ARG A 340 -16.68 4.33 14.20
CA ARG A 340 -16.35 3.09 14.97
C ARG A 340 -15.90 1.89 14.12
N ASN A 341 -15.85 2.03 12.80
CA ASN A 341 -15.48 0.90 11.95
C ASN A 341 -13.99 0.96 11.67
N TRP A 342 -13.31 -0.18 11.81
CA TRP A 342 -11.91 -0.32 11.46
C TRP A 342 -11.76 -1.40 10.39
N GLU A 343 -10.87 -1.15 9.43
CA GLU A 343 -10.51 -2.10 8.38
C GLU A 343 -9.01 -2.38 8.47
N LEU A 344 -8.63 -3.66 8.46
CA LEU A 344 -7.27 -4.14 8.31
C LEU A 344 -6.95 -4.29 6.82
N TYR A 345 -5.96 -3.53 6.38
CA TYR A 345 -5.33 -3.64 5.08
C TYR A 345 -4.04 -4.45 5.25
N ASP A 346 -4.09 -5.67 4.75
CA ASP A 346 -3.01 -6.64 4.77
C ASP A 346 -2.86 -7.15 3.35
N ASP A 347 -1.72 -6.88 2.73
CA ASP A 347 -1.41 -7.25 1.35
C ASP A 347 -1.36 -8.78 1.13
N LEU A 348 -1.35 -9.54 2.23
CA LEU A 348 -1.54 -10.98 2.29
C LEU A 348 -3.03 -11.35 2.42
N LYS A 349 -3.97 -10.46 2.11
CA LYS A 349 -5.41 -10.75 2.08
C LYS A 349 -5.99 -10.36 0.74
N LYS A 350 -7.08 -11.01 0.33
CA LYS A 350 -7.77 -10.69 -0.94
C LYS A 350 -8.51 -9.36 -0.88
N MET A 351 -9.03 -9.01 0.30
CA MET A 351 -9.79 -7.80 0.56
C MET A 351 -9.54 -7.32 2.00
N PRO A 352 -9.78 -6.03 2.31
CA PRO A 352 -9.69 -5.52 3.67
C PRO A 352 -10.63 -6.28 4.60
N VAL A 353 -10.19 -6.45 5.84
CA VAL A 353 -10.92 -7.21 6.86
C VAL A 353 -11.48 -6.25 7.90
N LEU A 354 -12.77 -6.29 8.16
CA LEU A 354 -13.36 -5.54 9.28
C LEU A 354 -12.79 -6.03 10.60
N VAL A 355 -12.36 -5.11 11.45
CA VAL A 355 -11.83 -5.40 12.77
C VAL A 355 -12.55 -4.58 13.84
N LYS A 356 -12.63 -5.16 15.04
CA LYS A 356 -13.24 -4.49 16.20
C LYS A 356 -12.24 -3.54 16.84
N GLU A 357 -12.71 -2.41 17.35
CA GLU A 357 -11.86 -1.40 18.01
C GLU A 357 -11.16 -1.93 19.28
N GLN A 358 -11.67 -3.01 19.89
CA GLN A 358 -11.08 -3.65 21.07
C GLN A 358 -9.84 -4.51 20.76
N ILE A 359 -9.49 -4.69 19.47
CA ILE A 359 -8.32 -5.51 19.09
C ILE A 359 -7.02 -4.79 19.46
N ALA A 360 -6.13 -5.51 20.15
CA ALA A 360 -4.78 -5.03 20.44
C ALA A 360 -3.89 -5.21 19.19
N VAL A 361 -3.24 -4.13 18.75
CA VAL A 361 -2.40 -4.11 17.55
C VAL A 361 -0.98 -3.68 17.89
N PRO A 362 0.04 -4.24 17.20
CA PRO A 362 1.43 -3.84 17.38
C PRO A 362 1.70 -2.52 16.64
N VAL A 363 1.62 -1.39 17.34
CA VAL A 363 1.72 -0.06 16.75
C VAL A 363 3.18 0.32 16.50
N GLU A 364 3.48 0.84 15.32
CA GLU A 364 4.74 1.53 15.04
C GLU A 364 4.48 3.00 14.69
N PHE A 365 3.50 3.29 13.83
CA PHE A 365 3.12 4.68 13.52
C PHE A 365 1.63 4.93 13.72
N LEU A 366 1.32 6.13 14.18
CA LEU A 366 -0.02 6.72 14.18
C LEU A 366 -0.10 7.77 13.10
N PHE A 367 -1.26 7.86 12.44
CA PHE A 367 -1.53 8.87 11.43
C PHE A 367 -2.81 9.63 11.74
N TYR A 368 -2.64 10.93 11.90
CA TYR A 368 -3.72 11.89 12.14
C TYR A 368 -3.83 12.82 10.94
N SER A 369 -5.04 13.12 10.50
CA SER A 369 -5.30 14.13 9.47
C SER A 369 -6.34 15.12 9.95
N ILE A 370 -6.41 16.28 9.30
CA ILE A 370 -7.56 17.17 9.40
C ILE A 370 -8.86 16.44 9.04
#